data_AF-A0A2I0DZP9-F1
#
_entry.id   AF-A0A2I0DZP9-F1
#
_cell.length_a   1.000
_cell.length_b   1.000
_cell.length_c   1.000
_cell.angle_alpha   90.00
_cell.angle_beta   90.00
_cell.angle_gamma   90.00
#
_symmetry.space_group_name_H-M   'P 1'
#
loop_
_entity.id
_entity.type
_entity.pdbx_description
1 polymer ?
#
loop_
_entity_poly.entity_id
_entity_poly.type
_entity_poly.pdbx_seq_one_letter_code
_entity_poly.pdbx_strand_id
1 'polypeptide(L)'
;MSEFRNRIESQREAVKIVNSFNLYNEPLFSLTEKSINRWVSVNTINPADIHVDLIYQASKKLFFLANKSQGQITDDYQLLSKEVTRLLKSINREMSELNKNYASEQSD
;
A
#
# COMPACT_ATOMS: atom_id res chain seq x y z
N MET A 1 19.36 -8.61 -3.46
CA MET A 1 17.94 -8.49 -3.04
C MET A 1 17.23 -9.75 -3.48
N SER A 2 16.46 -10.40 -2.60
CA SER A 2 15.67 -11.59 -2.98
C SER A 2 14.70 -11.21 -4.10
N GLU A 3 14.68 -11.97 -5.21
CA GLU A 3 13.65 -11.83 -6.27
C GLU A 3 12.23 -12.12 -5.75
N PHE A 4 12.17 -12.75 -4.58
CA PHE A 4 10.97 -13.19 -3.91
C PHE A 4 10.70 -12.31 -2.70
N ARG A 5 9.67 -11.48 -2.80
CA ARG A 5 9.18 -10.72 -1.64
C ARG A 5 8.34 -11.64 -0.76
N ASN A 6 8.57 -11.58 0.55
CA ASN A 6 7.68 -12.20 1.52
C ASN A 6 6.39 -11.35 1.63
N ARG A 7 5.23 -12.02 1.67
CA ARG A 7 3.93 -11.35 1.81
C ARG A 7 3.85 -10.47 3.07
N ILE A 8 4.25 -11.01 4.22
CA ILE A 8 4.15 -10.32 5.52
C ILE A 8 5.06 -9.08 5.51
N GLU A 9 6.27 -9.22 4.99
CA GLU A 9 7.19 -8.09 4.84
C GLU A 9 6.62 -7.01 3.93
N SER A 10 6.06 -7.41 2.78
CA SER A 10 5.46 -6.47 1.83
C SER A 10 4.23 -5.76 2.39
N GLN A 11 3.40 -6.47 3.17
CA GLN A 11 2.25 -5.88 3.87
C GLN A 11 2.70 -4.86 4.92
N ARG A 12 3.74 -5.18 5.70
CA ARG A 12 4.33 -4.26 6.69
C ARG A 12 4.95 -3.05 6.02
N GLU A 13 5.64 -3.23 4.90
CA GLU A 13 6.25 -2.15 4.13
C GLU A 13 5.19 -1.18 3.58
N ALA A 14 4.10 -1.68 3.00
CA ALA A 14 3.00 -0.84 2.53
C ALA A 14 2.42 0.05 3.64
N VAL A 15 2.09 -0.55 4.78
CA VAL A 15 1.56 0.17 5.95
C VAL A 15 2.57 1.21 6.44
N LYS A 16 3.85 0.84 6.52
CA LYS A 16 4.92 1.73 6.94
C LYS A 16 5.09 2.92 6.00
N ILE A 17 5.05 2.70 4.70
CA ILE A 17 5.15 3.76 3.68
C ILE A 17 4.02 4.78 3.89
N VAL A 18 2.77 4.33 3.90
CA VAL A 18 1.59 5.21 4.06
C VAL A 18 1.71 6.04 5.34
N ASN A 19 2.04 5.40 6.46
CA ASN A 19 2.06 6.08 7.75
C ASN A 19 3.29 6.99 7.95
N SER A 20 4.38 6.80 7.20
CA SER A 20 5.61 7.59 7.37
C SER A 20 5.47 9.08 7.03
N PHE A 21 4.42 9.44 6.28
CA PHE A 21 4.15 10.83 5.90
C PHE A 21 3.29 11.58 6.93
N ASN A 22 2.70 10.90 7.92
CA ASN A 22 1.85 11.50 8.95
C ASN A 22 0.73 12.42 8.41
N LEU A 23 0.21 12.12 7.21
CA LEU A 23 -0.81 12.93 6.54
C LEU A 23 -2.21 12.82 7.12
N TYR A 24 -2.45 11.76 7.91
CA TYR A 24 -3.76 11.38 8.39
C TYR A 24 -3.75 11.20 9.90
N ASN A 25 -4.89 11.49 10.53
CA ASN A 25 -5.04 11.46 11.99
C ASN A 25 -5.00 10.02 12.54
N GLU A 26 -5.75 9.10 11.94
CA GLU A 26 -5.68 7.66 12.27
C GLU A 26 -4.75 6.95 11.27
N PRO A 27 -3.75 6.18 11.75
CA PRO A 27 -2.85 5.44 10.86
C PRO A 27 -3.56 4.27 10.18
N LEU A 28 -3.05 3.85 9.02
CA LEU A 28 -3.47 2.61 8.40
C LEU A 28 -2.92 1.44 9.23
N PHE A 29 -3.79 0.60 9.80
CA PHE A 29 -3.35 -0.51 10.66
C PHE A 29 -2.99 -1.79 9.90
N SER A 30 -3.68 -2.08 8.79
CA SER A 30 -3.42 -3.25 7.95
C SER A 30 -3.96 -3.05 6.54
N LEU A 31 -3.60 -3.94 5.61
CA LEU A 31 -4.16 -3.97 4.26
C LEU A 31 -5.42 -4.84 4.14
N THR A 32 -6.08 -5.23 5.24
CA THR A 32 -7.38 -5.90 5.11
C THR A 32 -8.42 -4.89 4.62
N GLU A 33 -9.38 -5.32 3.80
CA GLU A 33 -10.43 -4.44 3.27
C GLU A 33 -11.16 -3.69 4.38
N LYS A 34 -11.50 -4.37 5.50
CA LYS A 34 -12.10 -3.74 6.68
C LYS A 34 -11.22 -2.62 7.26
N SER A 35 -9.90 -2.83 7.32
CA SER A 35 -8.96 -1.84 7.84
C SER A 35 -8.78 -0.65 6.91
N ILE A 36 -8.77 -0.88 5.59
CA ILE A 36 -8.69 0.20 4.59
C ILE A 36 -9.98 1.03 4.63
N ASN A 37 -11.15 0.38 4.63
CA ASN A 37 -12.45 1.05 4.75
C ASN A 37 -12.55 1.91 6.02
N ARG A 38 -12.12 1.39 7.17
CA ARG A 38 -12.08 2.15 8.42
C ARG A 38 -11.15 3.37 8.29
N TRP A 39 -9.94 3.16 7.78
CA TRP A 39 -8.95 4.23 7.62
C TRP A 39 -9.46 5.35 6.71
N VAL A 40 -10.08 5.00 5.59
CA VAL A 40 -10.73 5.95 4.68
C VAL A 40 -11.85 6.71 5.39
N SER A 41 -12.73 6.00 6.10
CA SER A 41 -13.89 6.60 6.78
C SER A 41 -13.49 7.52 7.93
N VAL A 42 -12.56 7.12 8.80
CA VAL A 42 -12.18 7.92 9.99
C VAL A 42 -11.37 9.15 9.61
N ASN A 43 -10.54 9.06 8.57
CA ASN A 43 -9.76 10.19 8.06
C ASN A 43 -10.49 11.01 6.99
N THR A 44 -11.77 10.71 6.74
CA THR A 44 -12.59 11.41 5.72
C THR A 44 -11.92 11.47 4.34
N ILE A 45 -11.16 10.44 3.98
CA ILE A 45 -10.46 10.33 2.70
C ILE A 45 -11.50 10.07 1.61
N ASN A 46 -11.34 10.70 0.45
CA ASN A 46 -12.20 10.39 -0.68
C ASN A 46 -11.84 8.99 -1.21
N PRO A 47 -12.79 8.03 -1.26
CA PRO A 47 -12.51 6.68 -1.73
C PRO A 47 -12.01 6.60 -3.19
N ALA A 48 -12.25 7.65 -3.98
CA ALA A 48 -11.79 7.77 -5.36
C ALA A 48 -10.35 8.29 -5.48
N ASP A 49 -9.69 8.65 -4.38
CA ASP A 49 -8.32 9.15 -4.42
C ASP A 49 -7.34 8.06 -4.86
N ILE A 50 -6.32 8.48 -5.61
CA ILE A 50 -5.34 7.58 -6.24
C ILE A 50 -4.64 6.70 -5.21
N HIS A 51 -4.23 7.26 -4.08
CA HIS A 51 -3.55 6.51 -3.03
C HIS A 51 -4.46 5.43 -2.40
N VAL A 52 -5.78 5.67 -2.29
CA VAL A 52 -6.74 4.68 -1.79
C VAL A 52 -6.84 3.51 -2.75
N ASP A 53 -6.98 3.78 -4.05
CA ASP A 53 -7.02 2.73 -5.08
C ASP A 53 -5.72 1.90 -5.10
N LEU A 54 -4.55 2.55 -5.05
CA LEU A 54 -3.25 1.86 -4.98
C LEU A 54 -3.13 0.94 -3.76
N ILE A 55 -3.62 1.38 -2.59
CA ILE A 55 -3.63 0.57 -1.36
C ILE A 55 -4.56 -0.65 -1.52
N TYR A 56 -5.73 -0.50 -2.14
CA TYR A 56 -6.63 -1.60 -2.46
C TYR A 56 -6.02 -2.60 -3.46
N GLN A 57 -5.33 -2.10 -4.49
CA GLN A 57 -4.63 -2.96 -5.44
C GLN A 57 -3.53 -3.78 -4.74
N ALA A 58 -2.75 -3.16 -3.85
CA ALA A 58 -1.73 -3.84 -3.06
C ALA A 58 -2.34 -4.90 -2.15
N SER A 59 -3.44 -4.57 -1.47
CA SER A 59 -4.22 -5.51 -0.65
C SER A 59 -4.61 -6.77 -1.43
N LYS A 60 -5.26 -6.58 -2.60
CA LYS A 60 -5.70 -7.68 -3.46
C LYS A 60 -4.52 -8.55 -3.90
N LYS A 61 -3.44 -7.95 -4.43
CA LYS A 61 -2.28 -8.72 -4.90
C LYS A 61 -1.57 -9.47 -3.78
N LEU A 62 -1.45 -8.88 -2.58
CA LEU A 62 -0.85 -9.54 -1.42
C LEU A 62 -1.72 -10.66 -0.84
N PHE A 63 -3.04 -10.55 -0.97
CA PHE A 63 -3.95 -11.65 -0.66
C PHE A 63 -3.74 -12.82 -1.63
N PHE A 64 -3.67 -12.55 -2.95
CA PHE A 64 -3.38 -13.58 -3.95
C PHE A 64 -2.01 -14.23 -3.74
N LEU A 65 -0.99 -13.46 -3.36
CA LEU A 65 0.35 -13.97 -3.06
C LEU A 65 0.32 -15.01 -1.92
N ALA A 66 -0.53 -14.79 -0.90
CA ALA A 66 -0.73 -15.71 0.21
C ALA A 66 -1.27 -17.08 -0.23
N ASN A 67 -2.18 -17.05 -1.20
CA ASN A 67 -2.90 -18.23 -1.67
C ASN A 67 -2.06 -19.05 -2.67
N LYS A 68 -1.15 -18.40 -3.41
CA LYS A 68 -0.25 -19.06 -4.38
C LYS A 68 1.06 -19.57 -3.75
N SER A 69 1.52 -19.00 -2.62
CA SER A 69 2.79 -19.38 -1.98
C SER A 69 2.78 -20.74 -1.27
N GLN A 70 1.68 -21.50 -1.32
CA GLN A 70 1.58 -22.84 -0.75
C GLN A 70 2.10 -23.95 -1.70
N GLY A 71 2.60 -23.59 -2.90
CA GLY A 71 3.23 -24.50 -3.86
C GLY A 71 4.69 -24.10 -4.20
N GLN A 72 5.32 -24.85 -5.11
CA GLN A 72 6.62 -24.50 -5.69
C GLN A 72 6.62 -23.06 -6.22
N ILE A 73 7.73 -22.33 -6.05
CA ILE A 73 7.90 -20.99 -6.57
C ILE A 73 7.83 -21.04 -8.10
N THR A 74 6.74 -20.52 -8.68
CA THR A 74 6.49 -20.47 -10.13
C THR A 74 6.79 -19.09 -10.72
N ASP A 75 6.83 -18.99 -12.06
CA ASP A 75 6.93 -17.72 -12.78
C ASP A 75 5.80 -16.74 -12.42
N ASP A 76 4.59 -17.25 -12.16
CA ASP A 76 3.46 -16.46 -11.65
C ASP A 76 3.81 -15.75 -10.33
N TYR A 77 4.51 -16.44 -9.43
CA TYR A 77 4.92 -15.86 -8.15
C TYR A 77 5.94 -14.74 -8.37
N GLN A 78 6.90 -14.93 -9.29
CA GLN A 78 7.88 -13.90 -9.64
C GLN A 78 7.22 -12.66 -10.22
N LEU A 79 6.26 -12.86 -11.14
CA LEU A 79 5.51 -11.76 -11.73
C LEU A 79 4.74 -11.00 -10.65
N LEU A 80 4.03 -11.71 -9.77
CA LEU A 80 3.26 -11.11 -8.69
C LEU A 80 4.17 -10.35 -7.70
N SER A 81 5.36 -10.89 -7.37
CA SER A 81 6.39 -10.22 -6.55
C SER A 81 6.87 -8.90 -7.18
N LYS A 82 7.10 -8.89 -8.50
CA LYS A 82 7.48 -7.68 -9.25
C LYS A 82 6.35 -6.65 -9.27
N GLU A 83 5.10 -7.09 -9.45
CA GLU A 83 3.93 -6.20 -9.41
C GLU A 83 3.72 -5.57 -8.04
N VAL A 84 3.83 -6.35 -6.96
CA VAL A 84 3.78 -5.83 -5.59
C VAL A 84 4.87 -4.77 -5.38
N THR A 85 6.10 -5.04 -5.85
CA THR A 85 7.19 -4.06 -5.78
C THR A 85 6.85 -2.75 -6.50
N ARG A 86 6.23 -2.83 -7.68
CA ARG A 86 5.80 -1.63 -8.43
C ARG A 86 4.71 -0.88 -7.68
N LEU A 87 3.73 -1.58 -7.11
CA LEU A 87 2.66 -0.97 -6.31
C LEU A 87 3.21 -0.22 -5.09
N LEU A 88 4.14 -0.81 -4.34
CA LEU A 88 4.76 -0.14 -3.19
C LEU A 88 5.49 1.15 -3.59
N LYS A 89 6.18 1.13 -4.75
CA LYS A 89 6.81 2.33 -5.31
C LYS A 89 5.79 3.39 -5.70
N SER A 90 4.68 2.99 -6.32
CA SER A 90 3.59 3.91 -6.69
C SER A 90 2.94 4.53 -5.45
N ILE A 91 2.66 3.74 -4.41
CA ILE A 91 2.12 4.24 -3.13
C ILE A 91 3.08 5.27 -2.53
N ASN A 92 4.37 4.94 -2.44
CA ASN A 92 5.36 5.86 -1.88
C ASN A 92 5.45 7.18 -2.66
N ARG A 93 5.42 7.10 -3.99
CA ARG A 93 5.43 8.29 -4.85
C ARG A 93 4.19 9.15 -4.61
N GLU A 94 3.01 8.56 -4.66
CA GLU A 94 1.74 9.27 -4.49
C GLU A 94 1.66 9.94 -3.12
N MET A 95 1.97 9.22 -2.05
CA MET A 95 1.99 9.77 -0.69
C MET A 95 3.02 10.89 -0.53
N SER A 96 4.17 10.79 -1.20
CA SER A 96 5.16 11.85 -1.21
C SER A 96 4.69 13.11 -1.94
N GLU A 97 3.92 12.98 -3.03
CA GLU A 97 3.37 14.13 -3.74
C GLU A 97 2.26 14.80 -2.94
N LEU A 98 1.35 14.02 -2.35
CA LEU A 98 0.34 14.53 -1.40
C LEU A 98 1.00 15.34 -0.28
N ASN A 99 2.05 14.79 0.34
CA ASN A 99 2.74 15.46 1.43
C ASN A 99 3.37 16.81 1.01
N LYS A 100 3.89 16.90 -0.22
CA LYS A 100 4.42 18.18 -0.74
C LYS A 100 3.30 19.20 -0.92
N ASN A 101 2.17 18.79 -1.49
CA ASN A 101 1.02 19.68 -1.72
C ASN A 101 0.45 20.22 -0.40
N TYR A 102 0.31 19.37 0.61
CA TYR A 102 -0.11 19.80 1.95
C TYR A 102 0.87 20.79 2.60
N ALA A 103 2.19 20.62 2.40
CA ALA A 103 3.18 21.53 2.93
C ALA A 103 3.18 22.91 2.23
N SER A 104 2.92 22.95 0.93
CA SER A 104 2.79 24.22 0.20
C SER A 104 1.55 25.02 0.60
N GLU A 105 0.42 24.36 0.85
CA GLU A 105 -0.84 25.04 1.24
C GLU A 105 -0.81 25.66 2.65
N GLN A 106 0.11 25.24 3.52
CA GLN A 106 0.29 25.82 4.86
C GLN A 106 1.35 26.93 4.92
N SER A 107 2.03 27.21 3.81
CA SER A 107 3.11 28.19 3.73
C SER A 107 2.70 29.53 3.12
N ASP A 108 1.44 29.66 2.70
CA ASP A 108 0.78 30.88 2.19
C ASP A 108 -0.21 31.44 3.23
#